data_AF-A0A955GLL5-F1
#
_entry.id   AF-A0A955GLL5-F1
#
_cell.length_a   1.000
_cell.length_b   1.000
_cell.length_c   1.000
_cell.angle_alpha   90.00
_cell.angle_beta   90.00
_cell.angle_gamma   90.00
#
_symmetry.space_group_name_H-M   'P 1'
#
loop_
_entity.id
_entity.type
_entity.pdbx_description
1 polymer ?
#
loop_
_entity_poly.entity_id
_entity_poly.type
_entity_poly.pdbx_seq_one_letter_code
_entity_poly.pdbx_strand_id
1 'polypeptide(L)' 'MVKTVKKAKKKVKKKLAKAQLHVFATFNNTIISATDQDGNTLSWASAGSVGFKGSRKSTPYAAQV' A
#
# COMPACT_ATOMS: atom_id res chain seq x y z
N MET A 1 -25.66 -23.57 18.60
CA MET A 1 -24.89 -23.26 17.36
C MET A 1 -23.46 -22.93 17.74
N VAL A 2 -22.52 -23.86 17.54
CA VAL A 2 -21.09 -23.64 17.86
C VAL A 2 -20.45 -22.87 16.70
N LYS A 3 -20.07 -21.61 16.95
CA LYS A 3 -19.41 -20.75 15.97
C LYS A 3 -17.93 -21.15 15.91
N THR A 4 -17.57 -22.00 14.95
CA THR A 4 -16.18 -22.40 14.71
C THR A 4 -15.38 -21.19 14.22
N VAL A 5 -14.53 -20.65 15.10
CA VAL A 5 -13.59 -19.58 14.77
C VAL A 5 -12.56 -20.15 13.79
N LYS A 6 -12.72 -19.85 12.49
CA LYS A 6 -11.70 -20.16 11.47
C LYS A 6 -10.41 -19.47 11.85
N LYS A 7 -9.39 -20.23 12.28
CA LYS A 7 -8.03 -19.73 12.48
C LYS A 7 -7.56 -19.06 11.19
N ALA A 8 -7.37 -17.75 11.21
CA ALA A 8 -6.82 -17.01 10.09
C ALA A 8 -5.44 -17.60 9.76
N LYS A 9 -5.25 -18.07 8.51
CA LYS A 9 -3.95 -18.55 8.04
C LYS A 9 -2.94 -17.43 8.24
N LYS A 10 -1.86 -17.70 9.00
CA LYS A 10 -0.73 -16.76 9.17
C LYS A 10 -0.25 -16.37 7.77
N LYS A 11 -0.35 -15.08 7.44
CA LYS A 11 0.25 -14.55 6.21
C LYS A 11 1.73 -14.89 6.24
N VAL A 12 2.17 -15.71 5.29
CA VAL A 12 3.58 -16.05 5.12
C VAL A 12 4.31 -14.75 4.81
N LYS A 13 5.18 -14.31 5.73
CA LYS A 13 6.03 -13.15 5.50
C LYS A 13 7.08 -13.55 4.47
N LYS A 14 6.81 -13.30 3.19
CA LYS A 14 7.84 -13.38 2.15
C LYS A 14 8.88 -12.31 2.47
N LYS A 15 10.11 -12.74 2.76
CA LYS A 15 11.27 -11.85 2.86
C LYS A 15 11.86 -11.78 1.46
N LEU A 16 11.69 -10.66 0.77
CA LEU A 16 12.38 -10.41 -0.48
C LEU A 16 13.59 -9.52 -0.24
N ALA A 17 14.72 -9.86 -0.87
CA ALA A 17 15.96 -9.11 -0.75
C ALA A 17 15.96 -7.84 -1.61
N LYS A 18 15.17 -7.81 -2.69
CA LYS A 18 15.04 -6.68 -3.61
C LYS A 18 13.55 -6.50 -3.92
N ALA A 19 13.10 -5.25 -3.90
CA ALA A 19 11.76 -4.83 -4.26
C ALA A 19 11.86 -3.63 -5.22
N GLN A 20 10.86 -3.47 -6.07
CA GLN A 20 10.70 -2.30 -6.94
C GLN A 20 9.62 -1.39 -6.35
N LEU A 21 9.85 -0.08 -6.41
CA LEU A 21 8.89 0.92 -5.98
C LEU A 21 8.34 1.64 -7.21
N HIS A 22 7.02 1.56 -7.38
CA HIS A 22 6.29 2.30 -8.41
C HIS A 22 5.62 3.51 -7.77
N VAL A 23 6.00 4.70 -8.23
CA VAL A 23 5.42 5.97 -7.78
C VAL A 23 4.53 6.51 -8.88
N PHE A 24 3.24 6.60 -8.61
CA PHE A 24 2.26 7.21 -9.49
C PHE A 24 1.81 8.54 -8.89
N ALA A 25 2.46 9.62 -9.34
CA ALA A 25 2.17 10.98 -8.91
C ALA A 25 1.28 11.68 -9.94
N THR A 26 0.04 11.96 -9.56
CA THR A 26 -0.91 12.75 -10.36
C THR A 26 -1.19 14.08 -9.66
N PHE A 27 -1.81 15.02 -10.37
CA PHE A 27 -2.22 16.30 -9.78
C PHE A 27 -3.20 16.18 -8.61
N ASN A 28 -3.86 15.03 -8.44
CA ASN A 28 -4.94 14.85 -7.46
C ASN A 28 -4.60 13.85 -6.35
N ASN A 29 -3.51 13.08 -6.51
CA ASN A 29 -3.10 12.03 -5.57
C ASN A 29 -1.71 11.49 -5.91
N THR A 30 -1.00 11.03 -4.90
CA THR A 30 0.21 10.21 -5.06
C THR A 30 -0.03 8.82 -4.50
N ILE A 31 0.30 7.80 -5.29
CA ILE A 31 0.17 6.39 -4.94
C ILE A 31 1.55 5.75 -5.04
N ILE A 32 1.95 5.01 -4.01
CA ILE A 32 3.22 4.30 -3.95
C ILE A 32 2.91 2.81 -3.78
N SER A 33 3.42 2.00 -4.70
CA SER A 33 3.25 0.56 -4.70
C SER A 33 4.61 -0.13 -4.65
N ALA A 34 4.80 -1.01 -3.68
CA ALA A 34 5.96 -1.87 -3.58
C ALA A 34 5.66 -3.23 -4.20
N THR A 35 6.49 -3.65 -5.13
CA THR A 35 6.35 -4.88 -5.90
C THR A 35 7.62 -5.73 -5.82
N ASP A 36 7.45 -7.03 -6.07
CA ASP A 36 8.55 -7.94 -6.35
C ASP A 36 9.12 -7.67 -7.76
N GLN A 37 10.28 -8.25 -8.05
CA GLN A 37 10.89 -8.17 -9.40
C GLN A 37 9.99 -8.76 -10.49
N ASP A 38 9.08 -9.67 -10.11
CA ASP A 38 8.08 -10.28 -11.01
C ASP A 38 6.80 -9.43 -11.15
N GLY A 39 6.74 -8.25 -10.51
CA GLY A 39 5.58 -7.35 -10.55
C GLY A 39 4.47 -7.68 -9.53
N ASN A 40 4.66 -8.67 -8.67
CA ASN A 40 3.69 -8.99 -7.62
C ASN A 40 3.65 -7.89 -6.56
N THR A 41 2.47 -7.31 -6.31
CA THR A 41 2.31 -6.24 -5.30
C THR A 41 2.37 -6.79 -3.89
N LEU A 42 3.34 -6.30 -3.11
CA LEU A 42 3.50 -6.62 -1.69
C LEU A 42 2.61 -5.73 -0.82
N SER A 43 2.69 -4.43 -1.07
CA SER A 43 1.98 -3.40 -0.32
C SER A 43 1.85 -2.14 -1.15
N TRP A 44 0.80 -1.39 -0.90
CA TRP A 44 0.58 -0.08 -1.52
C TRP A 44 0.05 0.89 -0.48
N ALA A 45 0.34 2.16 -0.70
CA ALA A 45 -0.17 3.27 0.09
C ALA A 45 -0.47 4.44 -0.85
N SER A 46 -1.32 5.35 -0.39
CA SER A 46 -1.57 6.60 -1.11
C SER A 46 -1.90 7.69 -0.12
N ALA A 47 -1.75 8.95 -0.52
CA ALA A 47 -2.13 10.10 0.29
C ALA A 47 -3.58 9.99 0.80
N GLY A 48 -4.50 9.46 -0.03
CA GLY A 48 -5.88 9.17 0.38
C GLY A 48 -6.02 8.08 1.45
N SER A 49 -5.22 7.00 1.37
CA SER A 49 -5.26 5.89 2.34
C SER A 49 -4.74 6.29 3.71
N VAL A 50 -3.86 7.29 3.78
CA VAL A 50 -3.28 7.82 5.02
C VAL A 50 -4.24 8.80 5.72
N GLY A 51 -5.35 9.16 5.07
CA GLY A 51 -6.41 10.00 5.65
C GLY A 51 -6.44 11.43 5.13
N PHE A 52 -5.58 11.80 4.18
CA PHE A 52 -5.71 13.08 3.49
C PHE A 52 -6.94 13.06 2.58
N LYS A 53 -7.75 14.12 2.66
CA LYS A 53 -9.01 14.26 1.91
C LYS A 53 -8.99 15.55 1.09
N GLY A 54 -9.73 15.53 -0.03
CA GLY A 54 -9.86 16.68 -0.93
C GLY A 54 -8.53 17.12 -1.54
N SER A 55 -8.34 18.44 -1.65
CA SER A 55 -7.12 19.08 -2.17
C SER A 55 -5.85 18.77 -1.36
N ARG A 56 -5.97 18.29 -0.12
CA ARG A 56 -4.79 17.93 0.69
C ARG A 56 -4.04 16.71 0.16
N LYS A 57 -4.69 15.86 -0.65
CA LYS A 57 -4.09 14.64 -1.24
C LYS A 57 -3.02 14.92 -2.30
N SER A 58 -3.05 16.10 -2.92
CA SER A 58 -2.11 16.49 -3.97
C SER A 58 -0.89 17.26 -3.43
N THR A 59 -0.83 17.46 -2.12
CA THR A 59 0.29 18.18 -1.51
C THR A 59 1.52 17.28 -1.42
N PRO A 60 2.74 17.85 -1.56
CA PRO A 60 3.98 17.08 -1.40
C PRO A 60 4.11 16.49 0.01
N TYR A 61 3.55 17.17 1.01
CA TYR A 61 3.49 16.65 2.38
C TYR A 61 2.71 15.33 2.46
N ALA A 62 1.54 15.26 1.83
CA ALA A 62 0.74 14.04 1.83
C ALA A 62 1.37 12.89 1.03
N ALA A 63 2.30 13.17 0.11
CA ALA A 63 3.05 12.16 -0.63
C ALA A 63 4.22 11.57 0.18
N GLN A 64 4.70 12.29 1.21
CA GLN A 64 5.79 11.84 2.08
C GLN A 64 5.30 10.87 3.16
N VAL A 65 4.06 11.02 3.62
CA VAL A 65 3.46 10.24 4.72
C VAL A 65 2.84 8.95 4.19
#